data_AF-A0A973FLR3-F1
#
_entry.id   AF-A0A973FLR3-F1
#
_cell.length_a   1.000
_cell.length_b   1.000
_cell.length_c   1.000
_cell.angle_alpha   90.00
_cell.angle_beta   90.00
_cell.angle_gamma   90.00
#
_symmetry.space_group_name_H-M   'P 1'
#
loop_
_entity.id
_entity.type
_entity.pdbx_description
1 polymer ?
#
loop_
_entity_poly.entity_id
_entity_poly.type
_entity_poly.pdbx_seq_one_letter_code
_entity_poly.pdbx_strand_id
1 'polypeptide(L)'
;MAGIVLYIVTLLLESISVVVRFGIVSGLASLIVGGTVGVVVGLIAGLGPIVYSLLVVSGIPSGHILIRRNLSGRPLNKAESEKFTAAIAPLRAQEVPFPSHIFALDDEGLNAAISGRTLYINRQLFDSRYLPGVIAHELGHFNSMDGRLMLGIRALTIPGGFFIAYLLLGLLRWLAYGVSTVLLALLVVVFAIFRINLVGITRPVFGLSVQILRMAIIFAVGGVGPALLGSIWRSYFIEREFAADAYAGRLGYAYDLIDFFETEVLRDVVIPWYEQPTHPTATRRVANLEEVASQFAQLREPVPGVRPRWSEPDASAFTTGMFSAAALQGRRRRRPWSIIVGLGVLLAAGLLVGALLLGPTHTRPPDAFRPTSGPTPTLGMPGRP
;
A
#
# COMPACT_ATOMS: atom_id res chain seq x y z
N MET A 1 -5.81 16.82 -6.94
CA MET A 1 -6.37 16.03 -8.06
C MET A 1 -5.35 15.07 -8.65
N ALA A 2 -4.09 15.49 -8.86
CA ALA A 2 -3.02 14.63 -9.41
C ALA A 2 -2.93 13.23 -8.76
N GLY A 3 -2.91 13.16 -7.41
CA GLY A 3 -2.85 11.87 -6.70
C GLY A 3 -4.02 10.92 -6.99
N ILE A 4 -5.23 11.45 -7.22
CA ILE A 4 -6.39 10.63 -7.59
C ILE A 4 -6.26 10.09 -9.01
N VAL A 5 -5.82 10.93 -9.95
CA VAL A 5 -5.58 10.51 -11.33
C VAL A 5 -4.52 9.41 -11.36
N LEU A 6 -3.40 9.63 -10.67
CA LEU A 6 -2.32 8.65 -10.58
C LEU A 6 -2.78 7.34 -9.93
N TYR A 7 -3.64 7.42 -8.91
CA TYR A 7 -4.26 6.26 -8.30
C TYR A 7 -5.21 5.50 -9.24
N ILE A 8 -6.01 6.19 -10.05
CA ILE A 8 -6.86 5.55 -11.07
C ILE A 8 -5.99 4.81 -12.10
N VAL A 9 -4.92 5.43 -12.59
CA VAL A 9 -3.98 4.75 -13.52
C VAL A 9 -3.33 3.55 -12.83
N THR A 10 -2.97 3.66 -11.55
CA THR A 10 -2.45 2.55 -10.75
C THR A 10 -3.44 1.39 -10.69
N LEU A 11 -4.73 1.65 -10.45
CA LEU A 11 -5.78 0.64 -10.44
C LEU A 11 -5.98 -0.03 -11.80
N LEU A 12 -5.91 0.75 -12.89
CA LEU A 12 -6.01 0.20 -14.24
C LEU A 12 -4.87 -0.77 -14.54
N LEU A 13 -3.63 -0.42 -14.17
CA LEU A 13 -2.48 -1.32 -14.31
C LEU A 13 -2.62 -2.56 -13.43
N GLU A 14 -3.18 -2.41 -12.23
CA GLU A 14 -3.40 -3.52 -11.31
C GLU A 14 -4.46 -4.53 -11.79
N SER A 15 -5.32 -4.14 -12.74
CA SER A 15 -6.30 -5.08 -13.34
C SER A 15 -5.64 -6.30 -13.98
N ILE A 16 -4.39 -6.18 -14.45
CA ILE A 16 -3.61 -7.31 -14.97
C ILE A 16 -3.31 -8.31 -13.85
N SER A 17 -2.88 -7.83 -12.67
CA SER A 17 -2.66 -8.66 -11.48
C SER A 17 -3.94 -9.35 -11.03
N VAL A 18 -5.10 -8.69 -11.14
CA VAL A 18 -6.42 -9.27 -10.80
C VAL A 18 -6.66 -10.52 -11.63
N VAL A 19 -6.49 -10.46 -12.94
CA VAL A 19 -6.73 -11.59 -13.85
C VAL A 19 -5.75 -12.73 -13.58
N VAL A 20 -4.46 -12.43 -13.45
CA VAL A 20 -3.42 -13.44 -13.20
C VAL A 20 -3.66 -14.12 -11.86
N ARG A 21 -3.91 -13.36 -10.79
CA ARG A 21 -4.17 -13.89 -9.46
C ARG A 21 -5.45 -14.71 -9.42
N PHE A 22 -6.52 -14.24 -10.07
CA PHE A 22 -7.75 -15.00 -10.23
C PHE A 22 -7.47 -16.37 -10.87
N GLY A 23 -6.78 -16.40 -12.01
CA GLY A 23 -6.49 -17.65 -12.72
C GLY A 23 -5.65 -18.62 -11.91
N ILE A 24 -4.58 -18.14 -11.27
CA ILE A 24 -3.68 -18.97 -10.46
C ILE A 24 -4.42 -19.52 -9.24
N VAL A 25 -5.05 -18.65 -8.45
CA VAL A 25 -5.71 -19.06 -7.20
C VAL A 25 -6.92 -19.93 -7.49
N SER A 26 -7.71 -19.60 -8.52
CA SER A 26 -8.86 -20.41 -8.92
C SER A 26 -8.45 -21.79 -9.40
N GLY A 27 -7.42 -21.88 -10.26
CA GLY A 27 -6.90 -23.16 -10.73
C GLY A 27 -6.41 -24.03 -9.58
N LEU A 28 -5.54 -23.49 -8.72
CA LEU A 28 -4.99 -24.23 -7.58
C LEU A 28 -6.07 -24.68 -6.60
N ALA A 29 -7.00 -23.81 -6.22
CA ALA A 29 -8.08 -24.16 -5.30
C ALA A 29 -9.07 -25.15 -5.95
N SER A 30 -9.31 -25.06 -7.26
CA SER A 30 -10.16 -26.02 -7.98
C SER A 30 -9.60 -27.44 -7.95
N LEU A 31 -8.28 -27.59 -8.02
CA LEU A 31 -7.61 -28.89 -7.95
C LEU A 31 -7.75 -29.56 -6.57
N ILE A 32 -7.90 -28.78 -5.50
CA ILE A 32 -7.93 -29.29 -4.12
C ILE A 32 -9.37 -29.49 -3.64
N VAL A 33 -10.24 -28.52 -3.90
CA VAL A 33 -11.57 -28.42 -3.27
C VAL A 33 -12.73 -28.44 -4.27
N GLY A 34 -12.43 -28.50 -5.58
CA GLY A 34 -13.42 -28.52 -6.66
C GLY A 34 -13.67 -27.15 -7.33
N GLY A 35 -14.19 -27.19 -8.55
CA GLY A 35 -14.25 -26.02 -9.46
C GLY A 35 -14.98 -24.81 -8.90
N THR A 36 -16.18 -24.99 -8.32
CA THR A 36 -16.97 -23.87 -7.80
C THR A 36 -16.27 -23.14 -6.65
N VAL A 37 -15.70 -23.89 -5.70
CA VAL A 37 -14.94 -23.32 -4.58
C VAL A 37 -13.72 -22.57 -5.12
N GLY A 38 -13.01 -23.16 -6.08
CA GLY A 38 -11.86 -22.52 -6.69
C GLY A 38 -12.18 -21.17 -7.34
N VAL A 39 -13.26 -21.07 -8.12
CA VAL A 39 -13.71 -19.81 -8.73
C VAL A 39 -14.00 -18.74 -7.66
N VAL A 40 -14.70 -19.08 -6.58
CA VAL A 40 -15.01 -18.13 -5.50
C VAL A 40 -13.74 -17.63 -4.81
N VAL A 41 -12.83 -18.54 -4.45
CA VAL A 41 -11.54 -18.16 -3.83
C VAL A 41 -10.71 -17.30 -4.78
N GLY A 42 -10.70 -17.63 -6.07
CA GLY A 42 -10.05 -16.85 -7.12
C GLY A 42 -10.60 -15.43 -7.23
N LEU A 43 -11.93 -15.26 -7.19
CA LEU A 43 -12.58 -13.95 -7.24
C LEU A 43 -12.19 -13.09 -6.02
N ILE A 44 -12.21 -13.69 -4.82
CA ILE A 44 -11.81 -13.01 -3.58
C ILE A 44 -10.34 -12.59 -3.67
N ALA A 45 -9.46 -13.48 -4.10
CA ALA A 45 -8.04 -13.17 -4.23
C ALA A 45 -7.80 -12.07 -5.27
N GLY A 46 -8.41 -12.19 -6.45
CA GLY A 46 -8.30 -11.23 -7.53
C GLY A 46 -8.83 -9.84 -7.15
N LEU A 47 -10.11 -9.74 -6.80
CA LEU A 47 -10.80 -8.46 -6.59
C LEU A 47 -10.65 -7.90 -5.18
N GLY A 48 -10.37 -8.73 -4.17
CA GLY A 48 -10.30 -8.32 -2.76
C GLY A 48 -9.37 -7.13 -2.52
N PRO A 49 -8.11 -7.16 -2.98
CA PRO A 49 -7.18 -6.04 -2.83
C PRO A 49 -7.63 -4.74 -3.51
N ILE A 50 -8.26 -4.81 -4.70
CA ILE A 50 -8.82 -3.63 -5.38
C ILE A 50 -9.97 -3.03 -4.55
N VAL A 51 -10.92 -3.87 -4.13
CA VAL A 51 -12.06 -3.44 -3.31
C VAL A 51 -11.56 -2.82 -2.01
N TYR A 52 -10.65 -3.50 -1.29
CA TYR A 52 -10.09 -2.98 -0.05
C TYR A 52 -9.35 -1.64 -0.25
N SER A 53 -8.53 -1.54 -1.30
CA SER A 53 -7.85 -0.29 -1.68
C SER A 53 -8.82 0.87 -1.89
N LEU A 54 -9.90 0.64 -2.64
CA LEU A 54 -10.94 1.64 -2.89
C LEU A 54 -11.68 2.04 -1.61
N LEU A 55 -12.00 1.07 -0.74
CA LEU A 55 -12.63 1.33 0.56
C LEU A 55 -11.73 2.22 1.43
N VAL A 56 -10.42 1.96 1.48
CA VAL A 56 -9.44 2.79 2.20
C VAL A 56 -9.45 4.23 1.66
N VAL A 57 -9.35 4.41 0.34
CA VAL A 57 -9.30 5.75 -0.28
C VAL A 57 -10.61 6.51 -0.07
N SER A 58 -11.75 5.81 -0.08
CA SER A 58 -13.07 6.39 0.21
C SER A 58 -13.22 6.87 1.66
N GLY A 59 -12.27 6.52 2.54
CA GLY A 59 -12.20 7.00 3.92
C GLY A 59 -12.73 6.03 4.95
N ILE A 60 -12.97 4.76 4.59
CA ILE A 60 -13.27 3.73 5.59
C ILE A 60 -12.07 3.62 6.54
N PRO A 61 -12.30 3.73 7.87
CA PRO A 61 -11.24 3.64 8.86
C PRO A 61 -10.42 2.36 8.65
N SER A 62 -9.15 2.55 8.34
CA SER A 62 -8.20 1.49 8.02
C SER A 62 -6.83 1.89 8.57
N GLY A 63 -5.90 0.94 8.61
CA GLY A 63 -4.58 1.13 9.22
C GLY A 63 -4.53 0.70 10.69
N HIS A 64 -5.50 1.12 11.51
CA HIS A 64 -5.50 0.86 12.97
C HIS A 64 -5.51 -0.63 13.39
N ILE A 65 -5.79 -1.57 12.48
CA ILE A 65 -5.75 -3.02 12.75
C ILE A 65 -4.48 -3.64 12.12
N LEU A 66 -4.46 -3.77 10.80
CA LEU A 66 -3.38 -4.50 10.11
C LEU A 66 -2.04 -3.76 10.15
N ILE A 67 -2.04 -2.45 9.90
CA ILE A 67 -0.80 -1.66 9.92
C ILE A 67 -0.29 -1.55 11.35
N ARG A 68 -1.18 -1.33 12.32
CA ARG A 68 -0.83 -1.37 13.75
C ARG A 68 -0.13 -2.67 14.12
N ARG A 69 -0.66 -3.83 13.74
CA ARG A 69 -0.02 -5.13 14.02
C ARG A 69 1.33 -5.27 13.33
N ASN A 70 1.44 -4.82 12.08
CA ASN A 70 2.70 -4.89 11.32
C ASN A 70 3.79 -3.97 11.86
N LEU A 71 3.42 -2.84 12.45
CA LEU A 71 4.33 -1.88 13.08
C LEU A 71 4.48 -2.10 14.60
N SER A 72 3.90 -3.16 15.15
CA SER A 72 3.87 -3.39 16.60
C SER A 72 3.32 -2.20 17.41
N GLY A 73 2.40 -1.42 16.83
CA GLY A 73 1.85 -0.22 17.47
C GLY A 73 0.98 -0.54 18.67
N ARG A 74 1.21 0.17 19.78
CA ARG A 74 0.44 0.05 21.03
C ARG A 74 -0.34 1.34 21.33
N PRO A 75 -1.44 1.28 22.10
CA PRO A 75 -2.08 2.49 22.59
C PRO A 75 -1.10 3.35 23.42
N LEU A 76 -1.36 4.65 23.45
CA LEU A 76 -0.60 5.57 24.30
C LEU A 76 -0.80 5.20 25.78
N ASN A 77 0.27 5.22 26.57
CA ASN A 77 0.14 5.18 28.02
C ASN A 77 -0.33 6.54 28.56
N LYS A 78 -0.60 6.62 29.86
CA LYS A 78 -1.11 7.85 30.50
C LYS A 78 -0.18 9.05 30.29
N ALA A 79 1.11 8.88 30.52
CA ALA A 79 2.10 9.96 30.40
C ALA A 79 2.26 10.43 28.93
N GLU A 80 2.30 9.49 27.97
CA GLU A 80 2.32 9.80 26.53
C GLU A 80 1.06 10.53 26.10
N SER A 81 -0.11 10.12 26.59
CA SER A 81 -1.39 10.78 26.31
C SER A 81 -1.44 12.20 26.86
N GLU A 82 -0.90 12.45 28.05
CA GLU A 82 -0.80 13.78 28.66
C GLU A 82 0.13 14.69 27.85
N LYS A 83 1.34 14.20 27.50
CA LYS A 83 2.30 14.94 26.67
C LYS A 83 1.75 15.25 25.29
N PHE A 84 1.11 14.27 24.65
CA PHE A 84 0.44 14.46 23.36
C PHE A 84 -0.66 15.51 23.47
N THR A 85 -1.53 15.42 24.47
CA THR A 85 -2.63 16.37 24.68
C THR A 85 -2.11 17.79 24.89
N ALA A 86 -1.05 17.97 25.69
CA ALA A 86 -0.41 19.25 25.90
C ALA A 86 0.19 19.81 24.60
N ALA A 87 0.94 18.98 23.85
CA ALA A 87 1.57 19.38 22.59
C ALA A 87 0.57 19.83 21.53
N ILE A 88 -0.62 19.22 21.47
CA ILE A 88 -1.63 19.53 20.46
C ILE A 88 -2.68 20.55 20.92
N ALA A 89 -2.63 21.01 22.17
CA ALA A 89 -3.62 21.97 22.69
C ALA A 89 -3.69 23.26 21.83
N PRO A 90 -2.57 23.88 21.39
CA PRO A 90 -2.61 25.04 20.51
C PRO A 90 -3.20 24.72 19.13
N LEU A 91 -2.88 23.53 18.57
CA LEU A 91 -3.41 23.07 17.29
C LEU A 91 -4.93 22.83 17.34
N ARG A 92 -5.43 22.28 18.46
CA ARG A 92 -6.88 22.10 18.69
C ARG A 92 -7.61 23.42 18.87
N ALA A 93 -6.99 24.41 19.49
CA ALA A 93 -7.56 25.75 19.64
C ALA A 93 -7.78 26.43 18.26
N GLN A 94 -7.01 26.04 17.25
CA GLN A 94 -7.18 26.45 15.85
C GLN A 94 -8.19 25.57 15.07
N GLU A 95 -8.98 24.74 15.76
CA GLU A 95 -9.98 23.83 15.17
C GLU A 95 -9.43 22.85 14.12
N VAL A 96 -8.13 22.54 14.18
CA VAL A 96 -7.50 21.60 13.24
C VAL A 96 -8.09 20.20 13.45
N PRO A 97 -8.55 19.49 12.40
CA PRO A 97 -9.05 18.12 12.55
C PRO A 97 -7.93 17.14 12.91
N PHE A 98 -8.20 16.23 13.85
CA PHE A 98 -7.26 15.22 14.34
C PHE A 98 -7.68 13.78 14.00
N PRO A 99 -6.71 12.85 13.89
CA PRO A 99 -6.97 11.42 13.80
C PRO A 99 -7.60 10.89 15.09
N SER A 100 -8.57 9.98 14.95
CA SER A 100 -9.23 9.29 16.07
C SER A 100 -8.41 8.13 16.63
N HIS A 101 -7.47 7.61 15.84
CA HIS A 101 -6.63 6.48 16.21
C HIS A 101 -5.17 6.93 16.25
N ILE A 102 -4.56 6.77 17.42
CA ILE A 102 -3.19 7.20 17.69
C ILE A 102 -2.50 6.08 18.45
N PHE A 103 -1.32 5.68 17.97
CA PHE A 103 -0.54 4.61 18.55
C PHE A 103 0.91 5.04 18.75
N ALA A 104 1.52 4.55 19.82
CA ALA A 104 2.95 4.65 20.03
C ALA A 104 3.65 3.47 19.36
N LEU A 105 4.81 3.73 18.77
CA LEU A 105 5.77 2.73 18.31
C LEU A 105 6.93 2.70 19.30
N ASP A 106 7.35 1.52 19.74
CA ASP A 106 8.49 1.36 20.65
C ASP A 106 9.84 1.37 19.92
N ASP A 107 9.85 1.85 18.67
CA ASP A 107 11.04 2.05 17.85
C ASP A 107 11.82 3.31 18.27
N GLU A 108 13.12 3.29 18.02
CA GLU A 108 14.00 4.45 18.24
C GLU A 108 13.80 5.55 17.20
N GLY A 109 14.17 6.79 17.55
CA GLY A 109 14.14 7.94 16.68
C GLY A 109 12.96 8.87 16.91
N LEU A 110 13.11 10.11 16.46
CA LEU A 110 12.13 11.18 16.58
C LEU A 110 11.25 11.22 15.33
N ASN A 111 10.35 10.23 15.18
CA ASN A 111 9.50 10.12 13.99
C ASN A 111 8.02 9.99 14.34
N ALA A 112 7.18 10.41 13.40
CA ALA A 112 5.76 10.12 13.37
C ALA A 112 5.33 9.85 11.93
N ALA A 113 4.21 9.17 11.74
CA ALA A 113 3.68 8.90 10.41
C ALA A 113 2.16 8.75 10.42
N ILE A 114 1.50 9.29 9.39
CA ILE A 114 0.11 9.00 9.07
C ILE A 114 0.00 7.81 8.11
N SER A 115 -0.79 6.80 8.49
CA SER A 115 -1.24 5.74 7.57
C SER A 115 -2.77 5.67 7.55
N GLY A 116 -3.37 5.96 6.40
CA GLY A 116 -4.81 6.08 6.25
C GLY A 116 -5.36 7.25 7.07
N ARG A 117 -5.99 6.93 8.20
CA ARG A 117 -6.51 7.88 9.20
C ARG A 117 -5.93 7.69 10.59
N THR A 118 -4.82 6.96 10.67
CA THR A 118 -4.17 6.57 11.93
C THR A 118 -2.82 7.25 12.04
N LEU A 119 -2.53 7.80 13.21
CA LEU A 119 -1.24 8.41 13.54
C LEU A 119 -0.40 7.43 14.36
N TYR A 120 0.85 7.26 13.96
CA TYR A 120 1.85 6.48 14.67
C TYR A 120 2.97 7.43 15.11
N ILE A 121 3.42 7.30 16.35
CA ILE A 121 4.41 8.20 16.95
C ILE A 121 5.48 7.33 17.62
N ASN A 122 6.75 7.51 17.28
CA ASN A 122 7.83 6.83 17.97
C ASN A 122 7.93 7.32 19.42
N ARG A 123 8.21 6.41 20.35
CA ARG A 123 8.19 6.68 21.79
C ARG A 123 9.07 7.87 22.19
N GLN A 124 10.25 8.00 21.59
CA GLN A 124 11.20 9.08 21.91
C GLN A 124 10.68 10.47 21.51
N LEU A 125 9.80 10.56 20.50
CA LEU A 125 9.23 11.83 20.06
C LEU A 125 8.34 12.46 21.14
N PHE A 126 7.71 11.67 22.02
CA PHE A 126 6.88 12.22 23.12
C PHE A 126 7.68 13.06 24.12
N ASP A 127 8.97 12.79 24.27
CA ASP A 127 9.87 13.48 25.19
C ASP A 127 10.63 14.63 24.52
N SER A 128 10.47 14.81 23.21
CA SER A 128 11.18 15.81 22.43
C SER A 128 10.42 17.13 22.35
N ARG A 129 11.17 18.24 22.30
CA ARG A 129 10.61 19.58 22.02
C ARG A 129 9.98 19.68 20.63
N TYR A 130 10.35 18.79 19.71
CA TYR A 130 9.88 18.79 18.32
C TYR A 130 8.51 18.15 18.13
N LEU A 131 7.94 17.54 19.18
CA LEU A 131 6.64 16.86 19.10
C LEU A 131 5.55 17.74 18.44
N PRO A 132 5.31 18.99 18.85
CA PRO A 132 4.25 19.81 18.25
C PRO A 132 4.47 20.06 16.75
N GLY A 133 5.70 20.39 16.34
CA GLY A 133 6.03 20.67 14.94
C GLY A 133 5.89 19.45 14.04
N VAL A 134 6.40 18.29 14.49
CA VAL A 134 6.25 17.02 13.77
C VAL A 134 4.77 16.62 13.68
N ILE A 135 3.99 16.78 14.75
CA ILE A 135 2.55 16.51 14.68
C ILE A 135 1.84 17.48 13.73
N ALA A 136 2.20 18.77 13.72
CA ALA A 136 1.64 19.73 12.78
C ALA A 136 1.92 19.33 11.31
N HIS A 137 3.11 18.81 11.02
CA HIS A 137 3.46 18.25 9.72
C HIS A 137 2.59 17.03 9.36
N GLU A 138 2.51 16.04 10.25
CA GLU A 138 1.68 14.85 10.06
C GLU A 138 0.20 15.20 9.85
N LEU A 139 -0.30 16.24 10.52
CA LEU A 139 -1.66 16.73 10.28
C LEU A 139 -1.87 17.28 8.88
N GLY A 140 -0.82 17.75 8.20
CA GLY A 140 -0.84 18.10 6.77
C GLY A 140 -1.18 16.89 5.90
N HIS A 141 -0.59 15.72 6.18
CA HIS A 141 -0.90 14.47 5.50
C HIS A 141 -2.27 13.90 5.89
N PHE A 142 -2.69 14.07 7.14
CA PHE A 142 -4.00 13.64 7.62
C PHE A 142 -5.15 14.43 6.99
N ASN A 143 -5.00 15.76 6.93
CA ASN A 143 -6.01 16.67 6.40
C ASN A 143 -6.04 16.71 4.87
N SER A 144 -5.12 15.99 4.21
CA SER A 144 -5.11 15.77 2.77
C SER A 144 -5.65 14.37 2.40
N MET A 145 -5.25 13.87 1.22
CA MET A 145 -5.51 12.50 0.80
C MET A 145 -4.29 11.58 0.97
N ASP A 146 -3.18 12.08 1.49
CA ASP A 146 -1.87 11.43 1.34
C ASP A 146 -1.82 10.10 2.09
N GLY A 147 -2.18 10.10 3.38
CA GLY A 147 -2.25 8.88 4.17
C GLY A 147 -3.21 7.83 3.58
N ARG A 148 -4.34 8.28 3.01
CA ARG A 148 -5.35 7.40 2.39
C ARG A 148 -4.86 6.81 1.06
N LEU A 149 -4.23 7.62 0.22
CA LEU A 149 -3.66 7.16 -1.04
C LEU A 149 -2.52 6.18 -0.79
N MET A 150 -1.59 6.51 0.11
CA MET A 150 -0.49 5.62 0.49
C MET A 150 -0.99 4.26 0.99
N LEU A 151 -1.98 4.26 1.91
CA LEU A 151 -2.55 3.01 2.40
C LEU A 151 -3.35 2.27 1.32
N GLY A 152 -4.05 2.99 0.43
CA GLY A 152 -4.76 2.41 -0.71
C GLY A 152 -3.81 1.70 -1.67
N ILE A 153 -2.69 2.34 -2.03
CA ILE A 153 -1.64 1.76 -2.87
C ILE A 153 -1.09 0.48 -2.23
N ARG A 154 -0.79 0.53 -0.92
CA ARG A 154 -0.32 -0.64 -0.16
C ARG A 154 -1.34 -1.77 -0.14
N ALA A 155 -2.63 -1.44 -0.06
CA ALA A 155 -3.74 -2.38 -0.06
C ALA A 155 -3.91 -3.15 -1.38
N LEU A 156 -3.25 -2.75 -2.48
CA LEU A 156 -3.23 -3.49 -3.75
C LEU A 156 -2.39 -4.78 -3.69
N THR A 157 -1.51 -4.86 -2.69
CA THR A 157 -0.72 -6.04 -2.40
C THR A 157 -1.42 -6.90 -1.35
N ILE A 158 -1.35 -8.22 -1.50
CA ILE A 158 -1.84 -9.14 -0.46
C ILE A 158 -1.04 -8.91 0.83
N PRO A 159 -1.67 -8.84 2.02
CA PRO A 159 -0.94 -8.77 3.29
C PRO A 159 0.06 -9.93 3.43
N GLY A 160 1.32 -9.63 3.72
CA GLY A 160 2.40 -10.63 3.76
C GLY A 160 2.83 -11.14 2.38
N GLY A 161 2.19 -10.68 1.30
CA GLY A 161 2.48 -11.06 -0.07
C GLY A 161 3.93 -10.79 -0.48
N PHE A 162 4.57 -9.76 0.06
CA PHE A 162 6.01 -9.52 -0.14
C PHE A 162 6.87 -10.66 0.35
N PHE A 163 6.66 -11.07 1.61
CA PHE A 163 7.40 -12.18 2.20
C PHE A 163 7.21 -13.46 1.38
N ILE A 164 5.97 -13.73 0.98
CA ILE A 164 5.62 -14.86 0.12
C ILE A 164 6.31 -14.73 -1.25
N ALA A 165 6.29 -13.55 -1.88
CA ALA A 165 6.96 -13.29 -3.15
C ALA A 165 8.45 -13.57 -3.05
N TYR A 166 9.14 -13.00 -2.06
CA TYR A 166 10.57 -13.19 -1.86
C TYR A 166 10.91 -14.66 -1.62
N LEU A 167 10.12 -15.36 -0.80
CA LEU A 167 10.29 -16.79 -0.56
C LEU A 167 10.13 -17.60 -1.86
N LEU A 168 9.05 -17.37 -2.61
CA LEU A 168 8.75 -18.08 -3.86
C LEU A 168 9.79 -17.76 -4.95
N LEU A 169 10.23 -16.51 -5.06
CA LEU A 169 11.28 -16.10 -5.99
C LEU A 169 12.64 -16.70 -5.61
N GLY A 170 12.95 -16.76 -4.33
CA GLY A 170 14.14 -17.44 -3.81
C GLY A 170 14.14 -18.92 -4.15
N LEU A 171 13.01 -19.60 -3.93
CA LEU A 171 12.81 -21.00 -4.28
C LEU A 171 12.90 -21.22 -5.79
N LEU A 172 12.23 -20.37 -6.59
CA LEU A 172 12.29 -20.43 -8.06
C LEU A 172 13.72 -20.30 -8.56
N ARG A 173 14.51 -19.37 -8.01
CA ARG A 173 15.93 -19.21 -8.37
C ARG A 173 16.74 -20.47 -8.08
N TRP A 174 16.54 -21.08 -6.91
CA TRP A 174 17.21 -22.32 -6.51
C TRP A 174 16.84 -23.49 -7.43
N LEU A 175 15.54 -23.67 -7.71
CA LEU A 175 15.05 -24.70 -8.63
C LEU A 175 15.58 -24.47 -10.05
N ALA A 176 15.54 -23.23 -10.53
CA ALA A 176 16.01 -22.88 -11.86
C ALA A 176 17.51 -23.19 -12.02
N TYR A 177 18.31 -22.93 -10.99
CA TYR A 177 19.73 -23.29 -10.97
C TYR A 177 19.92 -24.82 -11.02
N GLY A 178 19.21 -25.57 -10.19
CA GLY A 178 19.27 -27.04 -10.19
C GLY A 178 18.88 -27.65 -11.53
N VAL A 179 17.74 -27.24 -12.09
CA VAL A 179 17.25 -27.73 -13.39
C VAL A 179 18.20 -27.33 -14.52
N SER A 180 18.73 -26.10 -14.51
CA SER A 180 19.71 -25.67 -15.52
C SER A 180 20.97 -26.53 -15.50
N THR A 181 21.46 -26.92 -14.32
CA THR A 181 22.64 -27.79 -14.18
C THR A 181 22.38 -29.18 -14.75
N VAL A 182 21.24 -29.79 -14.40
CA VAL A 182 20.83 -31.10 -14.94
C VAL A 182 20.64 -31.04 -16.45
N LEU A 183 19.97 -30.00 -16.95
CA LEU A 183 19.73 -29.81 -18.38
C LEU A 183 21.04 -29.66 -19.15
N LEU A 184 22.01 -28.91 -18.61
CA LEU A 184 23.34 -28.76 -19.22
C LEU A 184 24.06 -30.11 -19.30
N ALA A 185 24.06 -30.90 -18.22
CA ALA A 185 24.67 -32.23 -18.22
C ALA A 185 24.03 -33.15 -19.28
N LEU A 186 22.70 -33.14 -19.38
CA LEU A 186 21.97 -33.90 -20.40
C LEU A 186 22.34 -33.45 -21.81
N LEU A 187 22.43 -32.14 -22.06
CA LEU A 187 22.80 -31.58 -23.36
C LEU A 187 24.23 -31.96 -23.77
N VAL A 188 25.15 -32.08 -22.81
CA VAL A 188 26.52 -32.58 -23.07
C VAL A 188 26.47 -34.04 -23.52
N VAL A 189 25.65 -34.89 -22.89
CA VAL A 189 25.48 -36.30 -23.29
C VAL A 189 24.86 -36.39 -24.69
N VAL A 190 23.81 -35.63 -24.97
CA VAL A 190 23.17 -35.59 -26.30
C VAL A 190 24.17 -35.13 -27.36
N PHE A 191 24.96 -34.10 -27.08
CA PHE A 191 26.01 -33.66 -28.00
C PHE A 191 27.09 -34.72 -28.21
N ALA A 192 27.52 -35.42 -27.16
CA ALA A 192 28.53 -36.47 -27.26
C ALA A 192 28.07 -37.64 -28.14
N ILE A 193 26.81 -38.06 -28.01
CA ILE A 193 26.24 -39.21 -28.73
C ILE A 193 25.84 -38.83 -30.17
N PHE A 194 25.07 -37.74 -30.32
CA PHE A 194 24.41 -37.39 -31.58
C PHE A 194 25.11 -36.27 -32.35
N ARG A 195 26.10 -35.59 -31.75
CA ARG A 195 26.79 -34.41 -32.32
C ARG A 195 25.86 -33.24 -32.65
N ILE A 196 24.67 -33.20 -32.04
CA ILE A 196 23.68 -32.12 -32.18
C ILE A 196 23.86 -31.12 -31.03
N ASN A 197 24.07 -29.85 -31.34
CA ASN A 197 24.14 -28.78 -30.35
C ASN A 197 22.77 -28.13 -30.16
N LEU A 198 22.08 -28.47 -29.06
CA LEU A 198 20.78 -27.90 -28.70
C LEU A 198 20.88 -26.72 -27.72
N VAL A 199 22.08 -26.36 -27.26
CA VAL A 199 22.28 -25.33 -26.20
C VAL A 199 21.74 -23.97 -26.62
N GLY A 200 21.86 -23.62 -27.91
CA GLY A 200 21.36 -22.36 -28.46
C GLY A 200 19.84 -22.20 -28.39
N ILE A 201 19.08 -23.30 -28.32
CA ILE A 201 17.61 -23.28 -28.25
C ILE A 201 17.15 -23.47 -26.80
N THR A 202 17.74 -24.41 -26.06
CA THR A 202 17.26 -24.75 -24.71
C THR A 202 17.49 -23.64 -23.70
N ARG A 203 18.63 -22.94 -23.74
CA ARG A 203 18.93 -21.83 -22.82
C ARG A 203 17.91 -20.68 -22.90
N PRO A 204 17.62 -20.09 -24.08
CA PRO A 204 16.65 -18.99 -24.15
C PRO A 204 15.24 -19.43 -23.79
N VAL A 205 14.80 -20.63 -24.20
CA VAL A 205 13.47 -21.16 -23.84
C VAL A 205 13.35 -21.34 -22.32
N PHE A 206 14.36 -21.94 -21.69
CA PHE A 206 14.38 -22.10 -20.24
C PHE A 206 14.41 -20.74 -19.52
N GLY A 207 15.29 -19.83 -19.93
CA GLY A 207 15.36 -18.48 -19.37
C GLY A 207 14.04 -17.72 -19.48
N LEU A 208 13.38 -17.80 -20.64
CA LEU A 208 12.07 -17.20 -20.85
C LEU A 208 11.01 -17.82 -19.94
N SER A 209 11.01 -19.15 -19.76
CA SER A 209 10.05 -19.83 -18.86
C SER A 209 10.21 -19.40 -17.40
N VAL A 210 11.45 -19.27 -16.91
CA VAL A 210 11.75 -18.77 -15.56
C VAL A 210 11.30 -17.33 -15.41
N GLN A 211 11.51 -16.50 -16.43
CA GLN A 211 11.07 -15.12 -16.43
C GLN A 211 9.54 -14.99 -16.41
N ILE A 212 8.82 -15.80 -17.19
CA ILE A 212 7.35 -15.84 -17.15
C ILE A 212 6.86 -16.23 -15.75
N LEU A 213 7.44 -17.28 -15.15
CA LEU A 213 7.05 -17.72 -13.82
C LEU A 213 7.37 -16.68 -12.73
N ARG A 214 8.52 -16.01 -12.84
CA ARG A 214 8.88 -14.87 -11.98
C ARG A 214 7.84 -13.75 -12.08
N MET A 215 7.44 -13.39 -13.29
CA MET A 215 6.39 -12.39 -13.50
C MET A 215 5.08 -12.87 -12.88
N ALA A 216 4.66 -14.11 -13.13
CA ALA A 216 3.44 -14.69 -12.58
C ALA A 216 3.40 -14.62 -11.05
N ILE A 217 4.51 -14.88 -10.35
CA ILE A 217 4.61 -14.74 -8.89
C ILE A 217 4.40 -13.28 -8.45
N ILE A 218 5.04 -12.32 -9.13
CA ILE A 218 4.90 -10.89 -8.82
C ILE A 218 3.45 -10.42 -9.05
N PHE A 219 2.86 -10.77 -10.20
CA PHE A 219 1.46 -10.47 -10.52
C PHE A 219 0.49 -11.14 -9.55
N ALA A 220 0.76 -12.38 -9.11
CA ALA A 220 -0.08 -13.08 -8.15
C ALA A 220 -0.11 -12.36 -6.79
N VAL A 221 0.99 -11.74 -6.38
CA VAL A 221 1.06 -10.95 -5.14
C VAL A 221 0.45 -9.55 -5.31
N GLY A 222 0.56 -8.98 -6.50
CA GLY A 222 0.09 -7.65 -6.88
C GLY A 222 1.06 -6.53 -6.57
N GLY A 223 0.62 -5.30 -6.79
CA GLY A 223 1.45 -4.11 -6.68
C GLY A 223 2.22 -3.78 -7.96
N VAL A 224 1.76 -4.29 -9.11
CA VAL A 224 2.37 -4.00 -10.42
C VAL A 224 2.13 -2.56 -10.82
N GLY A 225 0.93 -2.02 -10.60
CA GLY A 225 0.66 -0.61 -10.86
C GLY A 225 1.61 0.31 -10.06
N PRO A 226 1.71 0.15 -8.74
CA PRO A 226 2.66 0.89 -7.90
C PRO A 226 4.12 0.72 -8.34
N ALA A 227 4.54 -0.49 -8.70
CA ALA A 227 5.92 -0.75 -9.15
C ALA A 227 6.25 -0.02 -10.46
N LEU A 228 5.35 -0.08 -11.46
CA LEU A 228 5.53 0.59 -12.75
C LEU A 228 5.49 2.12 -12.64
N LEU A 229 4.66 2.64 -11.72
CA LEU A 229 4.50 4.08 -11.50
C LEU A 229 5.37 4.60 -10.35
N GLY A 230 6.32 3.81 -9.84
CA GLY A 230 7.04 4.12 -8.60
C GLY A 230 7.74 5.47 -8.61
N SER A 231 8.41 5.84 -9.72
CA SER A 231 9.07 7.14 -9.86
C SER A 231 8.09 8.31 -9.85
N ILE A 232 6.91 8.15 -10.46
CA ILE A 232 5.86 9.17 -10.49
C ILE A 232 5.22 9.32 -9.11
N TRP A 233 4.96 8.19 -8.42
CA TRP A 233 4.49 8.19 -7.04
C TRP A 233 5.47 8.87 -6.10
N ARG A 234 6.77 8.63 -6.24
CA ARG A 234 7.80 9.32 -5.46
C ARG A 234 7.78 10.82 -5.69
N SER A 235 7.76 11.26 -6.96
CA SER A 235 7.67 12.70 -7.26
C SER A 235 6.44 13.31 -6.62
N TYR A 236 5.29 12.63 -6.71
CA TYR A 236 4.06 13.04 -6.05
C TYR A 236 4.26 13.15 -4.53
N PHE A 237 4.76 12.11 -3.85
CA PHE A 237 4.93 12.14 -2.39
C PHE A 237 5.95 13.19 -1.92
N ILE A 238 7.03 13.42 -2.66
CA ILE A 238 7.98 14.51 -2.38
C ILE A 238 7.27 15.87 -2.40
N GLU A 239 6.39 16.14 -3.38
CA GLU A 239 5.58 17.36 -3.39
C GLU A 239 4.60 17.42 -2.21
N ARG A 240 4.11 16.25 -1.76
CA ARG A 240 3.23 16.18 -0.59
C ARG A 240 3.96 16.47 0.72
N GLU A 241 5.23 16.09 0.85
CA GLU A 241 6.09 16.46 1.98
C GLU A 241 6.22 17.99 2.09
N PHE A 242 6.55 18.68 0.99
CA PHE A 242 6.61 20.15 0.99
C PHE A 242 5.25 20.79 1.30
N ALA A 243 4.16 20.19 0.84
CA ALA A 243 2.82 20.68 1.16
C ALA A 243 2.45 20.49 2.65
N ALA A 244 2.94 19.42 3.29
CA ALA A 244 2.78 19.17 4.72
C ALA A 244 3.67 20.09 5.57
N ASP A 245 4.90 20.37 5.12
CA ASP A 245 5.79 21.38 5.70
C ASP A 245 5.14 22.77 5.67
N ALA A 246 4.62 23.17 4.50
CA ALA A 246 3.90 24.43 4.36
C ALA A 246 2.63 24.47 5.23
N TYR A 247 1.97 23.33 5.45
CA TYR A 247 0.83 23.22 6.35
C TYR A 247 1.23 23.44 7.81
N ALA A 248 2.30 22.82 8.28
CA ALA A 248 2.84 23.05 9.62
C ALA A 248 3.34 24.48 9.81
N GLY A 249 3.99 25.05 8.78
CA GLY A 249 4.44 26.44 8.79
C GLY A 249 3.31 27.44 8.96
N ARG A 250 2.17 27.23 8.26
CA ARG A 250 0.93 28.02 8.45
C ARG A 250 0.35 27.94 9.86
N LEU A 251 0.61 26.85 10.57
CA LEU A 251 0.19 26.67 11.96
C LEU A 251 1.19 27.26 12.97
N GLY A 252 2.27 27.90 12.49
CA GLY A 252 3.27 28.58 13.32
C GLY A 252 4.48 27.71 13.70
N TYR A 253 4.63 26.51 13.11
CA TYR A 253 5.66 25.53 13.48
C TYR A 253 6.82 25.41 12.48
N ALA A 254 7.01 26.39 11.57
CA ALA A 254 8.06 26.33 10.56
C ALA A 254 9.47 26.23 11.16
N TYR A 255 9.80 27.09 12.12
CA TYR A 255 11.13 27.11 12.77
C TYR A 255 11.40 25.85 13.59
N ASP A 256 10.38 25.30 14.27
CA ASP A 256 10.51 24.04 15.01
C ASP A 256 10.88 22.89 14.06
N LEU A 257 10.33 22.89 12.84
CA LEU A 257 10.66 21.90 11.81
C LEU A 257 12.02 22.15 11.16
N ILE A 258 12.43 23.40 10.95
CA ILE A 258 13.78 23.73 10.45
C ILE A 258 14.83 23.17 11.40
N ASP A 259 14.72 23.53 12.68
CA ASP A 259 15.64 23.10 13.74
C ASP A 259 15.62 21.58 13.91
N PHE A 260 14.45 20.94 13.78
CA PHE A 260 14.34 19.48 13.73
C PHE A 260 15.11 18.87 12.54
N PHE A 261 14.95 19.38 11.31
CA PHE A 261 15.65 18.84 10.14
C PHE A 261 17.15 19.12 10.10
N GLU A 262 17.61 20.15 10.81
CA GLU A 262 19.04 20.44 10.97
C GLU A 262 19.71 19.51 11.98
N THR A 263 18.96 19.02 12.97
CA THR A 263 19.51 18.23 14.08
C THR A 263 19.28 16.73 13.93
N GLU A 264 18.22 16.32 13.23
CA GLU A 264 17.77 14.94 13.17
C GLU A 264 17.86 14.33 11.77
N VAL A 265 18.28 13.07 11.70
CA VAL A 265 18.29 12.28 10.46
C VAL A 265 16.98 11.50 10.37
N LEU A 266 16.11 11.91 9.44
CA LEU A 266 14.87 11.21 9.17
C LEU A 266 15.13 9.81 8.58
N ARG A 267 14.50 8.80 9.17
CA ARG A 267 14.41 7.46 8.58
C ARG A 267 13.17 7.39 7.70
N ASP A 268 13.39 7.07 6.43
CA ASP A 268 12.30 6.97 5.45
C ASP A 268 11.44 5.73 5.68
N VAL A 269 10.15 5.85 5.38
CA VAL A 269 9.24 4.71 5.38
C VAL A 269 9.24 4.10 3.98
N VAL A 270 9.74 2.87 3.87
CA VAL A 270 9.79 2.14 2.61
C VAL A 270 8.37 1.86 2.11
N ILE A 271 7.99 2.47 0.98
CA ILE A 271 6.77 2.08 0.26
C ILE A 271 7.02 0.70 -0.35
N PRO A 272 6.08 -0.25 -0.24
CA PRO A 272 6.32 -1.58 -0.77
C PRO A 272 6.55 -1.56 -2.30
N TRP A 273 7.50 -2.38 -2.79
CA TRP A 273 8.08 -2.35 -4.15
C TRP A 273 8.93 -1.11 -4.48
N TYR A 274 9.26 -0.30 -3.47
CA TYR A 274 9.94 0.97 -3.67
C TYR A 274 11.05 1.18 -2.64
N GLU A 275 12.30 0.98 -3.05
CA GLU A 275 13.48 1.11 -2.17
C GLU A 275 14.01 2.55 -2.11
N GLN A 276 13.47 3.47 -2.91
CA GLN A 276 13.99 4.83 -2.95
C GLN A 276 13.36 5.71 -1.86
N PRO A 277 14.12 6.64 -1.27
CA PRO A 277 13.60 7.60 -0.29
C PRO A 277 12.44 8.42 -0.87
N THR A 278 11.35 8.51 -0.11
CA THR A 278 10.17 9.34 -0.40
C THR A 278 10.29 10.74 0.21
N HIS A 279 11.14 10.93 1.22
CA HIS A 279 11.42 12.25 1.75
C HIS A 279 12.43 13.01 0.86
N PRO A 280 12.20 14.31 0.61
CA PRO A 280 13.22 15.19 0.06
C PRO A 280 14.38 15.37 1.06
N THR A 281 15.52 15.86 0.56
CA THR A 281 16.68 16.15 1.42
C THR A 281 16.35 17.23 2.45
N ALA A 282 16.93 17.11 3.65
CA ALA A 282 16.75 18.09 4.73
C ALA A 282 17.04 19.52 4.26
N THR A 283 18.15 19.73 3.54
CA THR A 283 18.51 21.04 2.97
C THR A 283 17.40 21.66 2.11
N ARG A 284 16.73 20.85 1.27
CA ARG A 284 15.65 21.34 0.41
C ARG A 284 14.38 21.64 1.20
N ARG A 285 14.11 20.87 2.26
CA ARG A 285 12.98 21.13 3.18
C ARG A 285 13.19 22.39 3.99
N VAL A 286 14.39 22.58 4.54
CA VAL A 286 14.77 23.80 5.29
C VAL A 286 14.59 25.03 4.41
N ALA A 287 15.17 25.06 3.20
CA ALA A 287 15.01 26.19 2.29
C ALA A 287 13.54 26.52 1.97
N ASN A 288 12.71 25.50 1.73
CA ASN A 288 11.27 25.69 1.51
C ASN A 288 10.54 26.19 2.77
N LEU A 289 10.92 25.70 3.96
CA LEU A 289 10.35 26.14 5.23
C LEU A 289 10.75 27.55 5.61
N GLU A 290 11.97 28.00 5.29
CA GLU A 290 12.41 29.38 5.45
C GLU A 290 11.56 30.33 4.61
N GLU A 291 11.28 29.96 3.35
CA GLU A 291 10.38 30.73 2.49
C GLU A 291 8.98 30.80 3.10
N VAL A 292 8.42 29.67 3.53
CA VAL A 292 7.11 29.63 4.22
C VAL A 292 7.13 30.47 5.50
N ALA A 293 8.17 30.37 6.33
CA ALA A 293 8.31 31.12 7.56
C ALA A 293 8.32 32.63 7.29
N SER A 294 9.03 33.07 6.25
CA SER A 294 9.07 34.49 5.85
C SER A 294 7.69 35.05 5.47
N GLN A 295 6.84 34.22 4.84
CA GLN A 295 5.48 34.59 4.46
C GLN A 295 4.54 34.72 5.67
N PHE A 296 4.76 33.92 6.73
CA PHE A 296 3.90 33.90 7.93
C PHE A 296 4.52 34.59 9.14
N ALA A 297 5.68 35.24 9.00
CA ALA A 297 6.36 35.97 10.06
C ALA A 297 5.47 37.05 10.71
N GLN A 298 4.57 37.66 9.92
CA GLN A 298 3.62 38.67 10.38
C GLN A 298 2.51 38.13 11.31
N LEU A 299 2.30 36.81 11.36
CA LEU A 299 1.28 36.18 12.19
C LEU A 299 1.77 35.78 13.58
N ARG A 300 3.08 35.89 13.86
CA ARG A 300 3.59 35.70 15.22
C ARG A 300 3.56 37.03 15.97
N GLU A 301 2.67 37.13 16.94
CA GLU A 301 3.06 37.87 18.14
C GLU A 301 4.26 37.12 18.76
N PRO A 302 5.37 37.83 19.07
CA PRO A 302 6.53 37.20 19.68
C PRO A 302 6.10 36.49 20.96
N VAL A 303 6.37 35.19 21.08
CA VAL A 303 6.17 34.47 22.35
C VAL A 303 7.13 35.11 23.37
N PRO A 304 6.64 35.78 24.43
CA PRO A 304 7.50 36.47 25.36
C PRO A 304 8.44 35.47 26.05
N GLY A 305 9.75 35.71 25.95
CA GLY A 305 10.77 34.94 26.69
C GLY A 305 11.58 33.93 25.87
N VAL A 306 11.25 33.67 24.60
CA VAL A 306 12.09 32.86 23.71
C VAL A 306 12.91 33.80 22.82
N ARG A 307 14.15 34.09 23.21
CA ARG A 307 15.07 34.83 22.34
C ARG A 307 15.42 33.96 21.13
N PRO A 308 15.23 34.43 19.88
CA PRO A 308 15.78 33.73 18.72
C PRO A 308 17.29 33.62 18.90
N ARG A 309 17.85 32.41 18.76
CA ARG A 309 19.31 32.19 18.81
C ARG A 309 20.01 32.68 17.53
N TRP A 310 19.24 32.95 16.49
CA TRP A 310 19.72 33.50 15.23
C TRP A 310 19.73 35.03 15.32
N SER A 311 20.92 35.61 15.40
CA SER A 311 21.12 37.03 15.15
C SER A 311 20.79 37.31 13.69
N GLU A 312 19.70 38.02 13.42
CA GLU A 312 19.31 38.44 12.07
C GLU A 312 20.45 39.22 11.40
N PRO A 313 20.74 38.97 10.11
CA PRO A 313 21.36 39.97 9.24
C PRO A 313 20.33 41.08 8.98
N ASP A 314 20.76 42.34 9.07
CA ASP A 314 19.96 43.56 8.88
C ASP A 314 18.96 43.47 7.70
N ALA A 315 17.68 43.22 8.03
CA ALA A 315 16.58 43.10 7.07
C ALA A 315 15.89 44.45 6.82
N SER A 316 16.66 45.51 6.56
CA SER A 316 16.13 46.86 6.30
C SER A 316 15.96 47.15 4.79
N ALA A 317 15.35 46.24 4.03
CA ALA A 317 14.81 46.57 2.70
C ALA A 317 13.96 45.42 2.13
N PHE A 318 12.65 45.38 2.40
CA PHE A 318 11.67 44.90 1.40
C PHE A 318 10.27 45.27 1.87
N THR A 319 9.75 46.37 1.33
CA THR A 319 8.34 46.75 1.46
C THR A 319 7.60 46.50 0.15
N THR A 320 6.36 46.06 0.32
CA THR A 320 5.19 46.17 -0.57
C THR A 320 5.05 45.25 -1.79
N GLY A 321 4.10 44.31 -1.66
CA GLY A 321 3.38 43.68 -2.76
C GLY A 321 2.07 43.07 -2.24
N MET A 322 0.95 43.76 -2.46
CA MET A 322 -0.40 43.33 -2.09
C MET A 322 -0.78 42.00 -2.75
N PHE A 323 -1.19 40.99 -1.98
CA PHE A 323 -2.07 39.93 -2.48
C PHE A 323 -3.17 39.57 -1.49
N SER A 324 -4.38 39.52 -2.04
CA SER A 324 -5.67 39.44 -1.36
C SER A 324 -5.90 38.08 -0.68
N ALA A 325 -6.14 38.11 0.62
CA ALA A 325 -6.59 37.00 1.46
C ALA A 325 -8.09 36.68 1.25
N ALA A 326 -8.52 36.52 0.01
CA ALA A 326 -9.90 36.20 -0.36
C ALA A 326 -10.01 34.82 -1.04
N ALA A 327 -9.68 33.75 -0.30
CA ALA A 327 -9.96 32.38 -0.74
C ALA A 327 -10.17 31.41 0.45
N LEU A 328 -10.85 31.86 1.50
CA LEU A 328 -11.30 31.00 2.61
C LEU A 328 -12.81 31.17 2.83
N GLN A 329 -13.60 30.85 1.80
CA GLN A 329 -15.03 30.62 1.97
C GLN A 329 -15.48 29.35 1.24
N GLY A 330 -15.94 28.38 2.04
CA GLY A 330 -17.06 27.53 1.64
C GLY A 330 -16.79 26.30 0.77
N ARG A 331 -15.77 25.48 1.03
CA ARG A 331 -15.79 24.09 0.52
C ARG A 331 -16.72 23.23 1.38
N ARG A 332 -18.03 23.32 1.11
CA ARG A 332 -19.02 22.29 1.51
C ARG A 332 -18.45 20.93 1.09
N ARG A 333 -18.21 20.05 2.08
CA ARG A 333 -17.87 18.63 1.87
C ARG A 333 -18.92 18.00 0.95
N ARG A 334 -18.66 17.93 -0.35
CA ARG A 334 -19.42 17.06 -1.25
C ARG A 334 -19.16 15.63 -0.78
N ARG A 335 -20.16 15.03 -0.14
CA ARG A 335 -20.12 13.63 0.28
C ARG A 335 -19.88 12.77 -0.98
N PRO A 336 -18.94 11.82 -0.97
CA PRO A 336 -18.51 11.06 -2.16
C PRO A 336 -19.52 9.99 -2.61
N TRP A 337 -20.82 10.25 -2.50
CA TRP A 337 -21.88 9.29 -2.83
C TRP A 337 -21.80 8.76 -4.26
N SER A 338 -21.40 9.57 -5.24
CA SER A 338 -21.25 9.12 -6.62
C SER A 338 -20.16 8.06 -6.78
N ILE A 339 -19.07 8.13 -6.01
CA ILE A 339 -18.00 7.13 -6.01
C ILE A 339 -18.48 5.84 -5.35
N ILE A 340 -19.18 5.95 -4.22
CA ILE A 340 -19.76 4.79 -3.51
C ILE A 340 -20.80 4.06 -4.38
N VAL A 341 -21.66 4.81 -5.07
CA VAL A 341 -22.66 4.26 -6.00
C VAL A 341 -21.97 3.59 -7.20
N GLY A 342 -20.95 4.22 -7.78
CA GLY A 342 -20.19 3.61 -8.89
C GLY A 342 -19.50 2.29 -8.49
N LEU A 343 -18.93 2.23 -7.28
CA LEU A 343 -18.35 1.02 -6.71
C LEU A 343 -19.40 -0.06 -6.44
N GLY A 344 -20.55 0.33 -5.88
CA GLY A 344 -21.68 -0.58 -5.65
C GLY A 344 -22.19 -1.20 -6.95
N VAL A 345 -22.27 -0.43 -8.03
CA VAL A 345 -22.67 -0.92 -9.36
C VAL A 345 -21.65 -1.89 -9.93
N LEU A 346 -20.35 -1.60 -9.84
CA LEU A 346 -19.30 -2.51 -10.32
C LEU A 346 -19.27 -3.83 -9.55
N LEU A 347 -19.46 -3.79 -8.23
CA LEU A 347 -19.47 -4.96 -7.37
C LEU A 347 -20.73 -5.80 -7.60
N ALA A 348 -21.90 -5.15 -7.74
CA ALA A 348 -23.14 -5.80 -8.13
C ALA A 348 -23.05 -6.42 -9.54
N ALA A 349 -22.43 -5.75 -10.50
CA ALA A 349 -22.21 -6.29 -11.84
C ALA A 349 -21.28 -7.51 -11.80
N GLY A 350 -20.20 -7.48 -11.00
CA GLY A 350 -19.33 -8.63 -10.79
C GLY A 350 -20.05 -9.82 -10.16
N LEU A 351 -20.88 -9.57 -9.14
CA LEU A 351 -21.71 -10.61 -8.51
C LEU A 351 -22.78 -11.16 -9.47
N LEU A 352 -23.39 -10.31 -10.29
CA LEU A 352 -24.38 -10.70 -11.29
C LEU A 352 -23.75 -11.57 -12.39
N VAL A 353 -22.59 -11.17 -12.91
CA VAL A 353 -21.82 -11.97 -13.88
C VAL A 353 -21.42 -13.31 -13.25
N GLY A 354 -20.97 -13.30 -11.99
CA GLY A 354 -20.71 -14.53 -11.24
C GLY A 354 -21.95 -15.43 -11.12
N ALA A 355 -23.11 -14.86 -10.78
CA ALA A 355 -24.37 -15.59 -10.66
C ALA A 355 -24.88 -16.13 -12.02
N LEU A 356 -24.65 -15.39 -13.12
CA LEU A 356 -25.01 -15.81 -14.47
C LEU A 356 -24.09 -16.93 -14.98
N LEU A 357 -22.80 -16.87 -14.66
CA LEU A 357 -21.82 -17.92 -15.00
C LEU A 357 -21.98 -19.17 -14.12
N LEU A 358 -22.51 -19.01 -12.90
CA LEU A 358 -22.84 -20.09 -11.96
C LEU A 358 -24.32 -20.50 -12.03
N GLY A 359 -25.06 -20.03 -13.05
CA GLY A 359 -26.45 -20.43 -13.27
C GLY A 359 -26.57 -21.95 -13.28
N PRO A 360 -27.67 -22.51 -12.74
CA PRO A 360 -27.81 -23.95 -12.51
C PRO A 360 -27.48 -24.69 -13.80
N THR A 361 -26.38 -25.43 -13.78
CA THR A 361 -26.11 -26.40 -14.82
C THR A 361 -27.31 -27.34 -14.80
N HIS A 362 -28.11 -27.31 -15.87
CA HIS A 362 -29.22 -28.24 -16.04
C HIS A 362 -28.67 -29.64 -15.78
N THR A 363 -28.98 -30.19 -14.61
CA THR A 363 -28.74 -31.59 -14.32
C THR A 363 -29.56 -32.33 -15.35
N ARG A 364 -28.87 -32.98 -16.30
CA ARG A 364 -29.50 -33.91 -17.24
C ARG A 364 -30.35 -34.85 -16.38
N PRO A 365 -31.65 -35.03 -16.68
CA PRO A 365 -32.45 -36.01 -15.95
C PRO A 365 -31.71 -37.35 -16.01
N PRO A 366 -31.61 -38.09 -14.91
CA PRO A 366 -30.89 -39.35 -14.89
C PRO A 366 -31.51 -40.26 -15.95
N ASP A 367 -30.72 -40.58 -16.98
CA ASP A 367 -31.08 -41.62 -17.94
C ASP A 367 -31.32 -42.90 -17.14
N ALA A 368 -32.58 -43.34 -17.14
CA ALA A 368 -33.02 -44.54 -16.45
C ALA A 368 -32.34 -45.76 -17.10
N PHE A 369 -31.21 -46.17 -16.53
CA PHE A 369 -30.57 -47.44 -16.84
C PHE A 369 -31.51 -48.56 -16.39
N ARG A 370 -32.23 -49.17 -17.34
CA ARG A 370 -32.99 -50.41 -17.10
C ARG A 370 -32.02 -51.59 -17.24
N PRO A 371 -31.70 -52.33 -16.17
CA PRO A 371 -30.94 -53.56 -16.30
C PRO A 371 -31.78 -54.63 -17.00
N THR A 372 -31.28 -55.18 -18.10
CA THR A 372 -31.82 -56.39 -18.73
C THR A 372 -31.50 -57.61 -17.88
N SER A 373 -32.49 -58.47 -17.65
CA SER A 373 -32.36 -59.75 -16.94
C SER A 373 -31.50 -60.73 -17.72
N GLY A 374 -30.22 -60.86 -17.33
CA GLY A 374 -29.35 -61.96 -17.74
C GLY A 374 -29.44 -63.15 -16.76
N PRO A 375 -29.19 -64.39 -17.23
CA PRO A 375 -29.43 -65.60 -16.45
C PRO A 375 -28.46 -65.76 -15.27
N THR A 376 -29.03 -66.16 -14.13
CA THR A 376 -28.37 -66.41 -12.85
C THR A 376 -27.47 -67.65 -12.93
N PRO A 377 -26.18 -67.59 -12.55
CA PRO A 377 -25.37 -68.78 -12.39
C PRO A 377 -25.67 -69.46 -11.04
N THR A 378 -26.13 -70.70 -11.10
CA THR A 378 -26.29 -71.61 -9.96
C THR A 378 -24.93 -72.05 -9.41
N LEU A 379 -24.61 -71.61 -8.19
CA LEU A 379 -23.50 -72.13 -7.39
C LEU A 379 -23.92 -73.43 -6.71
N GLY A 380 -23.36 -74.55 -7.18
CA GLY A 380 -23.46 -75.86 -6.53
C GLY A 380 -22.59 -75.92 -5.28
N MET A 381 -23.20 -76.34 -4.17
CA MET A 381 -22.52 -76.68 -2.91
C MET A 381 -22.04 -78.15 -2.96
N PRO A 382 -20.82 -78.48 -2.48
CA PRO A 382 -20.43 -79.85 -2.22
C PRO A 382 -20.90 -80.31 -0.84
N GLY A 383 -21.52 -81.49 -0.81
CA GLY A 383 -21.92 -82.18 0.41
C GLY A 383 -20.77 -82.80 1.20
N ARG A 384 -21.06 -83.08 2.48
CA ARG A 384 -20.37 -84.01 3.37
C ARG A 384 -21.40 -84.51 4.40
N PRO A 385 -21.18 -85.66 5.06
CA PRO A 385 -20.43 -86.85 4.65
C PRO A 385 -21.32 -87.97 4.09
#